data_AF-A0A3S4S7J6-F1
#
_entry.id   AF-A0A3S4S7J6-F1
#
_cell.length_a   1.000
_cell.length_b   1.000
_cell.length_c   1.000
_cell.angle_alpha   90.00
_cell.angle_beta   90.00
_cell.angle_gamma   90.00
#
_symmetry.space_group_name_H-M   'P 1'
#
loop_
_entity.id
_entity.type
_entity.pdbx_description
1 polymer ?
#
loop_
_entity_poly.entity_id
_entity_poly.type
_entity_poly.pdbx_seq_one_letter_code
_entity_poly.pdbx_strand_id
1 'polypeptide(L)'
;MLPTRSRLERWNPDSLRFTGRAVKDSGRTVAHAVTALSTNVTTMPDTKAWSGDAHTAATTMFDRAAKQTEAFSAYTSALSGVLIAGAGTIGDARTALLDRADQIDMTGQLHVNEQWVVLIAGTRMTLDEAAALEKRAQAEQMTVNGLLLKVGAADDDTADSLAAAAMPYGVDMPGTSDPNDPFRIPTSGSQRPGDEVPNPSNPVGMMQQAVIRDTDMAQTVRDTKTETKYDPATGEEISTTTTIYKQDGSRHVTTVNARPTFSDRGPTTTETHFDKDGDEISETSSFTFNDFGDHGMENANVTTVTFPNGTVTTLIEYPGGGRSATVQVPGRPPADVPLELFDNPALMTGEAAITGLESQAPRGFPMLSDDAAERVRIGAKYGGPALGIATALWDVAVADSGFQRCVATAEGVTSLTTGALAGLATSEMGPWVAITAAIGASEGGTALGNWIGNTFCPR
;
A
#
# COMPACT_ATOMS: atom_id res chain seq x y z
N MET A 1 -12.51 9.75 7.81
CA MET A 1 -11.49 9.12 6.92
C MET A 1 -10.38 8.46 7.74
N LEU A 2 -9.90 7.27 7.39
CA LEU A 2 -8.74 6.62 8.04
C LEU A 2 -7.42 6.90 7.28
N PRO A 3 -6.46 7.63 7.88
CA PRO A 3 -5.20 8.01 7.21
C PRO A 3 -4.13 6.93 7.27
N THR A 4 -3.13 6.97 6.38
CA THR A 4 -1.86 6.26 6.59
C THR A 4 -1.09 6.81 7.81
N ARG A 5 -0.11 6.07 8.33
CA ARG A 5 0.72 6.51 9.46
C ARG A 5 1.41 7.83 9.18
N SER A 6 2.18 7.92 8.10
CA SER A 6 2.89 9.13 7.70
C SER A 6 1.95 10.31 7.42
N ARG A 7 0.74 10.06 6.91
CA ARG A 7 -0.30 11.08 6.73
C ARG A 7 -0.77 11.63 8.07
N LEU A 8 -1.07 10.76 9.04
CA LEU A 8 -1.51 11.14 10.37
C LEU A 8 -0.41 11.90 11.15
N GLU A 9 0.85 11.49 11.01
CA GLU A 9 1.98 12.19 11.61
C GLU A 9 2.07 13.65 11.14
N ARG A 10 1.72 13.93 9.88
CA ARG A 10 1.69 15.29 9.32
C ARG A 10 0.46 16.11 9.72
N TRP A 11 -0.58 15.49 10.29
CA TRP A 11 -1.73 16.24 10.76
C TRP A 11 -1.34 17.22 11.86
N ASN A 12 -1.86 18.45 11.77
CA ASN A 12 -1.69 19.48 12.77
C ASN A 12 -3.07 19.95 13.29
N PRO A 13 -3.71 19.20 14.20
CA PRO A 13 -5.01 19.57 14.76
C PRO A 13 -5.03 20.93 15.45
N ASP A 14 -3.90 21.38 16.01
CA ASP A 14 -3.78 22.70 16.66
C ASP A 14 -3.99 23.87 15.68
N SER A 15 -3.78 23.66 14.38
CA SER A 15 -4.11 24.66 13.36
C SER A 15 -5.60 25.02 13.34
N LEU A 16 -6.49 24.07 13.70
CA LEU A 16 -7.93 24.31 13.80
C LEU A 16 -8.24 25.23 14.99
N ARG A 17 -7.52 25.09 16.10
CA ARG A 17 -7.69 25.97 17.27
C ARG A 17 -7.30 27.41 16.94
N PHE A 18 -6.19 27.61 16.23
CA PHE A 18 -5.78 28.93 15.76
C PHE A 18 -6.80 29.52 14.79
N THR A 19 -7.22 28.74 13.78
CA THR A 19 -8.21 29.15 12.77
C THR A 19 -9.55 29.49 13.40
N GLY A 20 -10.03 28.67 14.33
CA GLY A 20 -11.28 28.91 15.06
C GLY A 20 -11.26 30.23 15.83
N ARG A 21 -10.14 30.58 16.47
CA ARG A 21 -10.00 31.89 17.13
C ARG A 21 -10.05 33.04 16.13
N ALA A 22 -9.32 32.94 15.02
CA ALA A 22 -9.28 33.97 13.99
C ALA A 22 -10.66 34.22 13.36
N VAL A 23 -11.44 33.17 13.09
CA VAL A 23 -12.80 33.27 12.55
C VAL A 23 -13.73 34.00 13.53
N LYS A 24 -13.68 33.64 14.82
CA LYS A 24 -14.48 34.30 15.86
C LYS A 24 -14.16 35.78 16.01
N ASP A 25 -12.87 36.11 16.09
CA ASP A 25 -12.44 37.50 16.29
C ASP A 25 -12.77 38.37 15.08
N SER A 26 -12.66 37.83 13.86
CA SER A 26 -13.05 38.52 12.64
C SER A 26 -14.56 38.81 12.60
N GLY A 27 -15.40 37.82 12.92
CA GLY A 27 -16.86 38.00 12.97
C GLY A 27 -17.29 39.03 14.03
N ARG A 28 -16.68 38.98 15.21
CA ARG A 28 -16.92 39.96 16.29
C ARG A 28 -16.52 41.37 15.88
N THR A 29 -15.39 41.52 15.18
CA THR A 29 -14.90 42.83 14.72
C THR A 29 -15.88 43.49 13.75
N VAL A 30 -16.43 42.72 12.80
CA VAL A 30 -17.44 43.22 11.85
C VAL A 30 -18.72 43.66 12.57
N ALA A 31 -19.23 42.85 13.50
CA ALA A 31 -20.40 43.20 14.29
C ALA A 31 -20.18 44.46 15.13
N HIS A 32 -19.05 44.55 15.84
CA HIS A 32 -18.72 45.72 16.64
C HIS A 32 -18.65 47.00 15.80
N ALA A 33 -18.06 46.95 14.60
CA ALA A 33 -17.97 48.12 13.73
C ALA A 33 -19.35 48.63 13.27
N VAL A 34 -20.25 47.73 12.88
CA VAL A 34 -21.60 48.10 12.41
C VAL A 34 -22.50 48.54 13.57
N THR A 35 -22.44 47.87 14.72
CA THR A 35 -23.18 48.30 15.92
C THR A 35 -22.72 49.68 16.37
N ALA A 36 -21.41 49.98 16.35
CA ALA A 36 -20.90 51.31 16.69
C ALA A 36 -21.42 52.40 15.73
N LEU A 37 -21.47 52.13 14.42
CA LEU A 37 -22.07 53.04 13.44
C LEU A 37 -23.57 53.27 13.72
N SER A 38 -24.32 52.19 14.02
CA SER A 38 -25.74 52.26 14.37
C SER A 38 -25.97 53.12 15.61
N THR A 39 -25.20 52.91 16.68
CA THR A 39 -25.27 53.71 17.91
C THR A 39 -24.94 55.18 17.66
N ASN A 40 -23.90 55.46 16.88
CA ASN A 40 -23.51 56.83 16.54
C ASN A 40 -24.62 57.56 15.76
N VAL A 41 -25.21 56.93 14.75
CA VAL A 41 -26.32 57.52 13.97
C VAL A 41 -27.56 57.73 14.85
N THR A 42 -27.86 56.78 15.73
CA THR A 42 -29.02 56.86 16.64
C THR A 42 -28.90 58.02 17.63
N THR A 43 -27.69 58.32 18.11
CA THR A 43 -27.43 59.35 19.15
C THR A 43 -27.13 60.75 18.58
N MET A 44 -27.02 60.90 17.25
CA MET A 44 -26.81 62.22 16.61
C MET A 44 -27.88 63.28 16.93
N PRO A 45 -29.18 62.98 17.10
CA PRO A 45 -30.18 63.97 17.50
C PRO A 45 -29.86 64.65 18.83
N ASP A 46 -29.26 63.91 19.78
CA ASP A 46 -28.83 64.43 21.08
C ASP A 46 -27.71 65.48 20.96
N THR A 47 -27.00 65.48 19.83
CA THR A 47 -25.94 66.44 19.50
C THR A 47 -26.40 67.60 18.60
N LYS A 48 -27.70 67.69 18.26
CA LYS A 48 -28.31 68.68 17.34
C LYS A 48 -27.73 68.70 15.90
N ALA A 49 -27.04 67.64 15.48
CA ALA A 49 -26.35 67.60 14.19
C ALA A 49 -27.26 67.15 13.01
N TRP A 50 -28.22 66.24 13.25
CA TRP A 50 -29.09 65.69 12.20
C TRP A 50 -30.35 65.05 12.80
N SER A 51 -31.53 65.34 12.22
CA SER A 51 -32.84 64.83 12.66
C SER A 51 -33.89 64.86 11.52
N GLY A 52 -35.03 64.18 11.68
CA GLY A 52 -36.15 64.16 10.72
C GLY A 52 -36.26 62.85 9.91
N ASP A 53 -37.13 62.79 8.90
CA ASP A 53 -37.45 61.54 8.18
C ASP A 53 -36.22 60.83 7.57
N ALA A 54 -35.26 61.60 7.07
CA ALA A 54 -34.01 61.06 6.53
C ALA A 54 -33.13 60.40 7.62
N HIS A 55 -33.11 60.96 8.83
CA HIS A 55 -32.42 60.39 9.98
C HIS A 55 -33.12 59.11 10.47
N THR A 56 -34.46 59.10 10.53
CA THR A 56 -35.25 57.90 10.85
C THR A 56 -34.98 56.77 9.87
N ALA A 57 -34.94 57.07 8.57
CA ALA A 57 -34.64 56.09 7.53
C ALA A 57 -33.23 55.51 7.67
N ALA A 58 -32.22 56.37 7.93
CA ALA A 58 -30.85 55.93 8.16
C ALA A 58 -30.70 55.08 9.42
N THR A 59 -31.31 55.49 10.53
CA THR A 59 -31.33 54.72 11.78
C THR A 59 -31.93 53.33 11.55
N THR A 60 -33.06 53.26 10.84
CA THR A 60 -33.70 51.98 10.49
C THR A 60 -32.80 51.11 9.60
N MET A 61 -32.07 51.70 8.66
CA MET A 61 -31.11 50.99 7.82
C MET A 61 -29.95 50.41 8.63
N PHE A 62 -29.34 51.20 9.51
CA PHE A 62 -28.22 50.75 10.34
C PHE A 62 -28.64 49.74 11.42
N ASP A 63 -29.87 49.84 11.96
CA ASP A 63 -30.42 48.83 12.86
C ASP A 63 -30.57 47.47 12.15
N ARG A 64 -31.08 47.45 10.91
CA ARG A 64 -31.10 46.21 10.10
C ARG A 64 -29.70 45.67 9.84
N ALA A 65 -28.74 46.53 9.52
CA ALA A 65 -27.36 46.13 9.30
C ALA A 65 -26.72 45.54 10.57
N ALA A 66 -26.93 46.16 11.73
CA ALA A 66 -26.43 45.69 13.01
C ALA A 66 -26.96 44.29 13.33
N LYS A 67 -28.28 44.08 13.21
CA LYS A 67 -28.91 42.76 13.39
C LYS A 67 -28.32 41.68 12.48
N GLN A 68 -28.08 42.02 11.21
CA GLN A 68 -27.46 41.08 10.26
C GLN A 68 -26.02 40.73 10.67
N THR A 69 -25.23 41.71 11.12
CA THR A 69 -23.85 41.46 11.55
C THR A 69 -23.74 40.75 12.89
N GLU A 70 -24.71 40.93 13.80
CA GLU A 70 -24.81 40.14 15.02
C GLU A 70 -25.08 38.66 14.70
N ALA A 71 -25.99 38.37 13.76
CA ALA A 71 -26.21 37.02 13.27
C ALA A 71 -24.94 36.41 12.63
N PHE A 72 -24.18 37.21 11.88
CA PHE A 72 -22.87 36.80 11.34
C PHE A 72 -21.82 36.53 12.44
N SER A 73 -21.78 37.33 13.50
CA SER A 73 -20.92 37.07 14.67
C SER A 73 -21.33 35.81 15.43
N ALA A 74 -22.62 35.50 15.49
CA ALA A 74 -23.11 34.26 16.08
C ALA A 74 -22.68 33.04 15.25
N TYR A 75 -22.82 33.12 13.92
CA TYR A 75 -22.35 32.09 12.98
C TYR A 75 -20.87 31.78 13.15
N THR A 76 -20.01 32.81 13.06
CA THR A 76 -18.55 32.65 13.19
C THR A 76 -18.15 32.15 14.58
N SER A 77 -18.89 32.49 15.63
CA SER A 77 -18.69 31.94 16.98
C SER A 77 -19.05 30.46 17.07
N ALA A 78 -20.12 30.02 16.39
CA ALA A 78 -20.51 28.61 16.33
C ALA A 78 -19.44 27.77 15.60
N LEU A 79 -18.98 28.22 14.42
CA LEU A 79 -17.90 27.56 13.68
C LEU A 79 -16.61 27.48 14.50
N SER A 80 -16.26 28.57 15.19
CA SER A 80 -15.10 28.62 16.08
C SER A 80 -15.16 27.58 17.18
N GLY A 81 -16.32 27.41 17.82
CA GLY A 81 -16.53 26.39 18.84
C GLY A 81 -16.23 24.98 18.33
N VAL A 82 -16.75 24.64 17.14
CA VAL A 82 -16.50 23.34 16.50
C VAL A 82 -15.03 23.15 16.17
N LEU A 83 -14.38 24.13 15.53
CA LEU A 83 -12.96 24.02 15.15
C LEU A 83 -12.04 23.83 16.37
N ILE A 84 -12.31 24.55 17.46
CA ILE A 84 -11.54 24.44 18.70
C ILE A 84 -11.78 23.09 19.39
N ALA A 85 -13.01 22.59 19.38
CA ALA A 85 -13.35 21.28 19.92
C ALA A 85 -12.69 20.16 19.11
N GLY A 86 -12.81 20.21 17.78
CA GLY A 86 -12.19 19.27 16.84
C GLY A 86 -10.67 19.22 16.97
N ALA A 87 -10.02 20.37 17.20
CA ALA A 87 -8.59 20.42 17.50
C ALA A 87 -8.21 19.53 18.70
N GLY A 88 -9.04 19.51 19.74
CA GLY A 88 -8.83 18.69 20.93
C GLY A 88 -9.10 17.22 20.67
N THR A 89 -10.28 16.87 20.14
CA THR A 89 -10.69 15.48 19.94
C THR A 89 -9.79 14.74 18.93
N ILE A 90 -9.48 15.38 17.80
CA ILE A 90 -8.58 14.82 16.79
C ILE A 90 -7.15 14.74 17.35
N GLY A 91 -6.70 15.77 18.08
CA GLY A 91 -5.38 15.80 18.72
C GLY A 91 -5.16 14.65 19.71
N ASP A 92 -6.14 14.41 20.57
CA ASP A 92 -6.10 13.35 21.58
C ASP A 92 -6.13 11.96 20.92
N ALA A 93 -7.01 11.74 19.94
CA ALA A 93 -7.10 10.48 19.22
C ALA A 93 -5.82 10.18 18.42
N ARG A 94 -5.28 11.19 17.72
CA ARG A 94 -3.99 11.11 17.00
C ARG A 94 -2.86 10.71 17.94
N THR A 95 -2.72 11.40 19.07
CA THR A 95 -1.64 11.16 20.02
C THR A 95 -1.73 9.75 20.59
N ALA A 96 -2.92 9.31 21.00
CA ALA A 96 -3.10 7.96 21.53
C ALA A 96 -2.71 6.85 20.53
N LEU A 97 -3.05 7.01 19.24
CA LEU A 97 -2.69 6.04 18.20
C LEU A 97 -1.18 6.03 17.92
N LEU A 98 -0.57 7.21 17.73
CA LEU A 98 0.86 7.34 17.45
C LEU A 98 1.71 6.83 18.63
N ASP A 99 1.36 7.22 19.87
CA ASP A 99 2.05 6.75 21.07
C ASP A 99 1.98 5.22 21.19
N ARG A 100 0.86 4.60 20.79
CA ARG A 100 0.73 3.13 20.81
C ARG A 100 1.61 2.48 19.73
N ALA A 101 1.65 3.04 18.53
CA ALA A 101 2.53 2.55 17.47
C ALA A 101 4.01 2.64 17.90
N ASP A 102 4.42 3.78 18.45
CA ASP A 102 5.78 3.97 18.95
C ASP A 102 6.12 3.00 20.10
N GLN A 103 5.20 2.75 21.02
CA GLN A 103 5.39 1.74 22.08
C GLN A 103 5.61 0.34 21.52
N ILE A 104 4.89 -0.05 20.46
CA ILE A 104 5.05 -1.35 19.80
C ILE A 104 6.43 -1.41 19.14
N ASP A 105 6.78 -0.39 18.36
CA ASP A 105 8.05 -0.29 17.63
C ASP A 105 9.26 -0.32 18.58
N MET A 106 9.16 0.36 19.73
CA MET A 106 10.22 0.42 20.75
C MET A 106 10.57 -0.94 21.37
N THR A 107 9.69 -1.94 21.27
CA THR A 107 10.00 -3.30 21.75
C THR A 107 11.06 -3.99 20.90
N GLY A 108 11.22 -3.56 19.64
CA GLY A 108 12.12 -4.17 18.65
C GLY A 108 11.69 -5.56 18.17
N GLN A 109 10.56 -6.09 18.65
CA GLN A 109 10.03 -7.42 18.26
C GLN A 109 8.87 -7.32 17.28
N LEU A 110 8.11 -6.24 17.37
CA LEU A 110 6.97 -5.93 16.51
C LEU A 110 7.15 -4.52 15.96
N HIS A 111 6.50 -4.22 14.85
CA HIS A 111 6.41 -2.85 14.35
C HIS A 111 5.05 -2.59 13.70
N VAL A 112 4.67 -1.32 13.57
CA VAL A 112 3.42 -0.90 12.91
C VAL A 112 3.74 -0.25 11.56
N ASN A 113 3.24 -0.82 10.46
CA ASN A 113 3.49 -0.30 9.12
C ASN A 113 2.59 0.92 8.76
N GLU A 114 2.76 1.46 7.55
CA GLU A 114 2.01 2.61 7.04
C GLU A 114 0.48 2.39 6.99
N GLN A 115 0.04 1.14 6.88
CA GLN A 115 -1.38 0.73 6.83
C GLN A 115 -1.94 0.34 8.21
N TRP A 116 -1.22 0.66 9.30
CA TRP A 116 -1.57 0.34 10.68
C TRP A 116 -1.69 -1.16 10.98
N VAL A 117 -0.98 -1.99 10.21
CA VAL A 117 -0.85 -3.43 10.47
C VAL A 117 0.35 -3.65 11.39
N VAL A 118 0.15 -4.43 12.44
CA VAL A 118 1.17 -4.85 13.39
C VAL A 118 1.86 -6.09 12.84
N LEU A 119 3.15 -5.97 12.60
CA LEU A 119 3.99 -6.94 11.93
C LEU A 119 5.14 -7.38 12.83
N ILE A 120 5.72 -8.55 12.55
CA ILE A 120 6.88 -9.06 13.28
C ILE A 120 8.14 -8.37 12.77
N ALA A 121 9.00 -7.90 13.67
CA ALA A 121 10.28 -7.34 13.26
C ALA A 121 11.18 -8.42 12.62
N GLY A 122 11.89 -8.06 11.56
CA GLY A 122 12.80 -8.97 10.87
C GLY A 122 14.05 -9.26 11.70
N THR A 123 14.05 -10.33 12.48
CA THR A 123 15.21 -10.80 13.26
C THR A 123 15.35 -12.32 13.20
N ARG A 124 16.50 -12.85 13.65
CA ARG A 124 16.71 -14.31 13.71
C ARG A 124 15.75 -14.90 14.74
N MET A 125 14.98 -15.90 14.35
CA MET A 125 14.05 -16.59 15.24
C MET A 125 13.69 -17.99 14.77
N THR A 126 13.30 -18.83 15.72
CA THR A 126 12.67 -20.13 15.46
C THR A 126 11.23 -19.96 14.98
N LEU A 127 10.64 -21.03 14.43
CA LEU A 127 9.24 -21.01 14.00
C LEU A 127 8.28 -20.83 15.19
N ASP A 128 8.59 -21.45 16.33
CA ASP A 128 7.78 -21.32 17.55
C ASP A 128 7.80 -19.89 18.11
N GLU A 129 8.96 -19.23 18.05
CA GLU A 129 9.08 -17.80 18.42
C GLU A 129 8.28 -16.91 17.45
N ALA A 130 8.35 -17.17 16.14
CA ALA A 130 7.56 -16.44 15.15
C ALA A 130 6.05 -16.60 15.40
N ALA A 131 5.57 -17.82 15.66
CA ALA A 131 4.16 -18.09 15.97
C ALA A 131 3.71 -17.44 17.30
N ALA A 132 4.60 -17.35 18.29
CA ALA A 132 4.31 -16.63 19.53
C ALA A 132 4.21 -15.11 19.32
N LEU A 133 5.10 -14.55 18.49
CA LEU A 133 5.09 -13.14 18.11
C LEU A 133 3.88 -12.80 17.25
N GLU A 134 3.46 -13.68 16.34
CA GLU A 134 2.24 -13.50 15.53
C GLU A 134 1.00 -13.37 16.42
N LYS A 135 0.82 -14.26 17.41
CA LYS A 135 -0.30 -14.16 18.37
C LYS A 135 -0.27 -12.85 19.14
N ARG A 136 0.92 -12.38 19.51
CA ARG A 136 1.09 -11.07 20.16
C ARG A 136 0.76 -9.93 19.20
N ALA A 137 1.20 -9.99 17.95
CA ALA A 137 0.89 -9.01 16.92
C ALA A 137 -0.62 -8.91 16.69
N GLN A 138 -1.34 -10.04 16.63
CA GLN A 138 -2.80 -10.06 16.54
C GLN A 138 -3.49 -9.42 17.76
N ALA A 139 -2.98 -9.64 18.96
CA ALA A 139 -3.49 -8.98 20.17
C ALA A 139 -3.26 -7.46 20.15
N GLU A 140 -2.09 -7.04 19.71
CA GLU A 140 -1.74 -5.63 19.53
C GLU A 140 -2.57 -4.98 18.42
N GLN A 141 -2.83 -5.70 17.32
CA GLN A 141 -3.65 -5.25 16.20
C GLN A 141 -5.06 -4.84 16.65
N MET A 142 -5.67 -5.57 17.57
CA MET A 142 -6.99 -5.19 18.12
C MET A 142 -6.95 -3.83 18.81
N THR A 143 -5.86 -3.54 19.54
CA THR A 143 -5.67 -2.26 20.23
C THR A 143 -5.45 -1.13 19.23
N VAL A 144 -4.56 -1.34 18.25
CA VAL A 144 -4.29 -0.39 17.15
C VAL A 144 -5.56 -0.09 16.36
N ASN A 145 -6.33 -1.12 15.99
CA ASN A 145 -7.60 -0.96 15.27
C ASN A 145 -8.61 -0.12 16.06
N GLY A 146 -8.74 -0.36 17.37
CA GLY A 146 -9.62 0.43 18.23
C GLY A 146 -9.23 1.91 18.32
N LEU A 147 -7.93 2.21 18.27
CA LEU A 147 -7.41 3.58 18.26
C LEU A 147 -7.57 4.23 16.88
N LEU A 148 -7.33 3.50 15.79
CA LEU A 148 -7.55 3.95 14.42
C LEU A 148 -9.00 4.34 14.17
N LEU A 149 -9.95 3.53 14.63
CA LEU A 149 -11.38 3.86 14.54
C LEU A 149 -11.76 5.12 15.33
N LYS A 150 -11.09 5.40 16.46
CA LYS A 150 -11.30 6.64 17.20
C LYS A 150 -10.78 7.87 16.47
N VAL A 151 -9.69 7.73 15.71
CA VAL A 151 -9.20 8.81 14.83
C VAL A 151 -10.23 9.09 13.74
N GLY A 152 -10.73 8.05 13.06
CA GLY A 152 -11.78 8.18 12.06
C GLY A 152 -13.05 8.82 12.62
N ALA A 153 -13.52 8.36 13.78
CA ALA A 153 -14.69 8.94 14.44
C ALA A 153 -14.48 10.41 14.84
N ALA A 154 -13.31 10.78 15.38
CA ALA A 154 -13.03 12.16 15.76
C ALA A 154 -13.00 13.11 14.54
N ASP A 155 -12.49 12.64 13.41
CA ASP A 155 -12.50 13.37 12.13
C ASP A 155 -13.93 13.52 11.59
N ASP A 156 -14.69 12.43 11.50
CA ASP A 156 -16.06 12.41 10.98
C ASP A 156 -17.01 13.25 11.87
N ASP A 157 -16.94 13.11 13.20
CA ASP A 157 -17.76 13.88 14.14
C ASP A 157 -17.46 15.38 14.06
N THR A 158 -16.19 15.75 13.83
CA THR A 158 -15.79 17.15 13.66
C THR A 158 -16.34 17.71 12.35
N ALA A 159 -16.26 16.95 11.26
CA ALA A 159 -16.82 17.34 9.96
C ALA A 159 -18.35 17.49 10.04
N ASP A 160 -19.04 16.55 10.68
CA ASP A 160 -20.49 16.57 10.89
C ASP A 160 -20.92 17.77 11.73
N SER A 161 -20.20 18.04 12.82
CA SER A 161 -20.44 19.21 13.67
C SER A 161 -20.24 20.52 12.92
N LEU A 162 -19.25 20.59 12.02
CA LEU A 162 -18.97 21.77 11.22
C LEU A 162 -20.10 22.01 10.22
N ALA A 163 -20.57 20.94 9.58
CA ALA A 163 -21.70 21.00 8.67
C ALA A 163 -22.98 21.43 9.39
N ALA A 164 -23.28 20.82 10.55
CA ALA A 164 -24.44 21.18 11.37
C ALA A 164 -24.41 22.64 11.85
N ALA A 165 -23.22 23.17 12.20
CA ALA A 165 -23.06 24.58 12.57
C ALA A 165 -23.26 25.56 11.39
N ALA A 166 -23.04 25.09 10.16
CA ALA A 166 -23.12 25.90 8.95
C ALA A 166 -24.51 25.87 8.28
N MET A 167 -25.28 24.78 8.42
CA MET A 167 -26.61 24.61 7.80
C MET A 167 -27.60 25.75 8.09
N PRO A 168 -27.74 26.27 9.33
CA PRO A 168 -28.68 27.36 9.61
C PRO A 168 -28.39 28.65 8.84
N TYR A 169 -27.20 28.76 8.24
CA TYR A 169 -26.71 29.92 7.51
C TYR A 169 -26.63 29.68 6.00
N GLY A 170 -27.25 28.59 5.50
CA GLY A 170 -27.41 28.33 4.06
C GLY A 170 -26.18 27.72 3.38
N VAL A 171 -25.22 27.21 4.14
CA VAL A 171 -24.10 26.42 3.60
C VAL A 171 -24.56 24.98 3.42
N ASP A 172 -24.61 24.51 2.17
CA ASP A 172 -24.79 23.09 1.85
C ASP A 172 -23.41 22.44 1.76
N MET A 173 -23.13 21.51 2.67
CA MET A 173 -21.84 20.82 2.72
C MET A 173 -21.88 19.53 1.88
N PRO A 174 -20.72 19.06 1.39
CA PRO A 174 -20.58 17.74 0.80
C PRO A 174 -21.21 16.64 1.68
N GLY A 175 -22.25 15.96 1.19
CA GLY A 175 -22.88 14.81 1.87
C GLY A 175 -24.02 15.12 2.85
N THR A 176 -24.53 16.35 2.94
CA THR A 176 -25.68 16.70 3.81
C THR A 176 -27.04 16.76 3.13
N SER A 177 -27.07 16.67 1.80
CA SER A 177 -28.30 16.65 0.99
C SER A 177 -28.66 15.21 0.60
N ASP A 178 -29.97 14.89 0.59
CA ASP A 178 -30.61 13.58 0.42
C ASP A 178 -29.74 12.48 -0.24
N PRO A 179 -29.37 11.41 0.50
CA PRO A 179 -28.61 10.27 -0.03
C PRO A 179 -29.23 9.58 -1.26
N ASN A 180 -30.50 9.88 -1.57
CA ASN A 180 -31.27 9.20 -2.62
C ASN A 180 -31.47 10.03 -3.91
N ASP A 181 -30.82 11.18 -4.10
CA ASP A 181 -30.93 11.93 -5.36
C ASP A 181 -30.12 11.26 -6.49
N PRO A 182 -30.76 10.60 -7.48
CA PRO A 182 -30.07 9.85 -8.52
C PRO A 182 -29.57 10.74 -9.67
N PHE A 183 -29.85 12.05 -9.64
CA PHE A 183 -29.49 12.99 -10.71
C PHE A 183 -28.29 13.88 -10.37
N ARG A 184 -27.67 13.69 -9.21
CA ARG A 184 -26.52 14.51 -8.81
C ARG A 184 -25.25 14.02 -9.51
N ILE A 185 -24.71 14.88 -10.37
CA ILE A 185 -23.35 14.71 -10.90
C ILE A 185 -22.38 15.00 -9.75
N PRO A 186 -21.56 14.03 -9.28
CA PRO A 186 -20.55 14.30 -8.28
C PRO A 186 -19.62 15.38 -8.81
N THR A 187 -19.60 16.54 -8.18
CA THR A 187 -18.60 17.57 -8.49
C THR A 187 -17.34 17.25 -7.68
N SER A 188 -16.16 17.47 -8.25
CA SER A 188 -14.90 17.28 -7.52
C SER A 188 -14.93 18.07 -6.19
N GLY A 189 -14.74 17.39 -5.06
CA GLY A 189 -14.85 17.96 -3.72
C GLY A 189 -16.23 17.85 -3.05
N SER A 190 -17.23 17.23 -3.70
CA SER A 190 -18.56 17.00 -3.12
C SER A 190 -18.72 15.66 -2.40
N GLN A 191 -17.67 14.83 -2.34
CA GLN A 191 -17.66 13.54 -1.64
C GLN A 191 -16.65 13.58 -0.49
N ARG A 192 -16.97 12.89 0.61
CA ARG A 192 -16.01 12.69 1.69
C ARG A 192 -14.83 11.88 1.16
N PRO A 193 -13.59 12.19 1.57
CA PRO A 193 -12.44 11.33 1.27
C PRO A 193 -12.69 9.90 1.74
N GLY A 194 -12.34 8.93 0.91
CA GLY A 194 -12.34 7.52 1.31
C GLY A 194 -11.19 7.20 2.26
N ASP A 195 -11.25 6.03 2.89
CA ASP A 195 -10.17 5.56 3.75
C ASP A 195 -8.90 5.26 2.94
N GLU A 196 -7.75 5.70 3.44
CA GLU A 196 -6.43 5.45 2.83
C GLU A 196 -5.84 4.09 3.25
N VAL A 197 -6.40 3.48 4.30
CA VAL A 197 -5.94 2.23 4.91
C VAL A 197 -7.11 1.24 5.07
N PRO A 198 -6.84 -0.07 5.24
CA PRO A 198 -7.88 -1.05 5.50
C PRO A 198 -8.73 -0.67 6.72
N ASN A 199 -10.04 -0.61 6.54
CA ASN A 199 -10.95 -0.20 7.61
C ASN A 199 -11.32 -1.40 8.51
N PRO A 200 -10.87 -1.42 9.77
CA PRO A 200 -11.06 -2.59 10.64
C PRO A 200 -12.48 -2.74 11.18
N SER A 201 -13.39 -1.78 10.90
CA SER A 201 -14.80 -1.90 11.29
C SER A 201 -15.58 -2.87 10.41
N ASN A 202 -15.04 -3.27 9.26
CA ASN A 202 -15.72 -4.15 8.32
C ASN A 202 -14.89 -5.40 7.98
N PRO A 203 -15.55 -6.51 7.56
CA PRO A 203 -14.86 -7.77 7.28
C PRO A 203 -13.81 -7.68 6.16
N VAL A 204 -14.02 -6.82 5.17
CA VAL A 204 -13.10 -6.66 4.03
C VAL A 204 -11.79 -6.02 4.48
N GLY A 205 -11.86 -4.97 5.30
CA GLY A 205 -10.67 -4.33 5.87
C GLY A 205 -9.91 -5.27 6.81
N MET A 206 -10.61 -6.07 7.63
CA MET A 206 -9.95 -7.10 8.45
C MET A 206 -9.24 -8.16 7.59
N MET A 207 -9.86 -8.60 6.49
CA MET A 207 -9.24 -9.54 5.56
C MET A 207 -7.99 -8.93 4.91
N GLN A 208 -8.05 -7.66 4.50
CA GLN A 208 -6.91 -6.95 3.93
C GLN A 208 -5.74 -6.84 4.92
N GLN A 209 -6.01 -6.51 6.20
CA GLN A 209 -4.98 -6.51 7.23
C GLN A 209 -4.33 -7.89 7.44
N ALA A 210 -5.14 -8.95 7.42
CA ALA A 210 -4.62 -10.31 7.51
C ALA A 210 -3.71 -10.64 6.32
N VAL A 211 -4.16 -10.34 5.09
CA VAL A 211 -3.37 -10.53 3.88
C VAL A 211 -2.03 -9.78 3.92
N ILE A 212 -2.03 -8.52 4.37
CA ILE A 212 -0.80 -7.72 4.50
C ILE A 212 0.18 -8.42 5.45
N ARG A 213 -0.31 -8.85 6.63
CA ARG A 213 0.51 -9.54 7.63
C ARG A 213 1.05 -10.88 7.11
N ASP A 214 0.18 -11.69 6.52
CA ASP A 214 0.54 -13.03 6.08
C ASP A 214 1.56 -12.96 4.93
N THR A 215 1.40 -11.99 4.02
CA THR A 215 2.38 -11.68 2.96
C THR A 215 3.71 -11.20 3.55
N ASP A 216 3.66 -10.31 4.54
CA ASP A 216 4.85 -9.79 5.21
C ASP A 216 5.67 -10.92 5.86
N MET A 217 5.00 -11.85 6.53
CA MET A 217 5.62 -13.01 7.17
C MET A 217 6.18 -14.02 6.15
N ALA A 218 5.47 -14.26 5.04
CA ALA A 218 5.92 -15.12 3.95
C ALA A 218 7.19 -14.60 3.26
N GLN A 219 7.40 -13.29 3.24
CA GLN A 219 8.58 -12.69 2.62
C GLN A 219 9.73 -12.47 3.60
N THR A 220 9.47 -12.35 4.91
CA THR A 220 10.52 -12.03 5.89
C THR A 220 11.38 -13.23 6.23
N VAL A 221 12.68 -13.09 6.03
CA VAL A 221 13.66 -14.14 6.32
C VAL A 221 13.90 -14.22 7.82
N ARG A 222 13.62 -15.37 8.43
CA ARG A 222 13.92 -15.62 9.86
C ARG A 222 15.22 -16.37 10.08
N ASP A 223 15.64 -17.20 9.14
CA ASP A 223 16.91 -17.92 9.21
C ASP A 223 17.37 -18.40 7.83
N THR A 224 18.67 -18.65 7.70
CA THR A 224 19.27 -19.16 6.45
C THR A 224 20.26 -20.26 6.81
N LYS A 225 20.21 -21.38 6.08
CA LYS A 225 21.09 -22.53 6.26
C LYS A 225 21.74 -22.91 4.94
N THR A 226 23.06 -23.01 4.91
CA THR A 226 23.82 -23.42 3.72
C THR A 226 24.55 -24.73 3.98
N GLU A 227 24.45 -25.67 3.04
CA GLU A 227 25.07 -26.99 3.10
C GLU A 227 25.74 -27.30 1.75
N THR A 228 27.05 -27.61 1.78
CA THR A 228 27.78 -28.03 0.59
C THR A 228 28.00 -29.55 0.60
N LYS A 229 27.65 -30.21 -0.51
CA LYS A 229 27.84 -31.64 -0.71
C LYS A 229 29.10 -31.88 -1.52
N TYR A 230 29.95 -32.78 -1.03
CA TYR A 230 31.19 -33.20 -1.69
C TYR A 230 31.14 -34.67 -2.11
N ASP A 231 31.86 -35.02 -3.17
CA ASP A 231 32.07 -36.39 -3.60
C ASP A 231 32.98 -37.11 -2.58
N PRO A 232 32.52 -38.23 -1.98
CA PRO A 232 33.29 -38.93 -0.95
C PRO A 232 34.56 -39.61 -1.48
N ALA A 233 34.68 -39.83 -2.79
CA ALA A 233 35.84 -40.47 -3.42
C ALA A 233 36.86 -39.45 -3.96
N THR A 234 36.41 -38.33 -4.54
CA THR A 234 37.31 -37.32 -5.13
C THR A 234 37.52 -36.09 -4.26
N GLY A 235 36.62 -35.83 -3.30
CA GLY A 235 36.62 -34.61 -2.47
C GLY A 235 36.15 -33.36 -3.22
N GLU A 236 35.67 -33.50 -4.46
CA GLU A 236 35.20 -32.39 -5.28
C GLU A 236 33.78 -31.97 -4.87
N GLU A 237 33.47 -30.68 -5.01
CA GLU A 237 32.13 -30.18 -4.74
C GLU A 237 31.12 -30.72 -5.78
N ILE A 238 29.96 -31.18 -5.29
CA ILE A 238 28.84 -31.66 -6.11
C ILE A 238 27.80 -30.56 -6.25
N SER A 239 27.38 -29.98 -5.12
CA SER A 239 26.35 -28.94 -5.09
C SER A 239 26.38 -28.19 -3.76
N THR A 240 26.01 -26.91 -3.79
CA THR A 240 25.72 -26.12 -2.59
C THR A 240 24.22 -25.85 -2.52
N THR A 241 23.62 -26.13 -1.36
CA THR A 241 22.20 -25.92 -1.09
C THR A 241 22.02 -24.88 0.01
N THR A 242 21.35 -23.78 -0.33
CA THR A 242 20.97 -22.72 0.59
C THR A 242 19.46 -22.77 0.83
N THR A 243 19.05 -22.96 2.07
CA THR A 243 17.65 -22.93 2.50
C THR A 243 17.37 -21.62 3.25
N ILE A 244 16.43 -20.83 2.73
CA ILE A 244 15.95 -19.59 3.33
C ILE A 244 14.62 -19.88 4.00
N TYR A 245 14.56 -19.75 5.32
CA TYR A 245 13.34 -19.95 6.12
C TYR A 245 12.63 -18.63 6.39
N LYS A 246 11.30 -18.65 6.27
CA LYS A 246 10.42 -17.48 6.43
C LYS A 246 9.68 -17.48 7.77
N GLN A 247 9.16 -16.33 8.16
CA GLN A 247 8.45 -16.16 9.43
C GLN A 247 7.13 -16.95 9.50
N ASP A 248 6.44 -17.14 8.37
CA ASP A 248 5.22 -17.95 8.27
C ASP A 248 5.47 -19.46 8.26
N GLY A 249 6.73 -19.89 8.13
CA GLY A 249 7.14 -21.29 8.03
C GLY A 249 7.43 -21.77 6.62
N SER A 250 7.11 -20.99 5.59
CA SER A 250 7.51 -21.25 4.20
C SER A 250 9.04 -21.22 4.04
N ARG A 251 9.53 -21.76 2.93
CA ARG A 251 10.97 -21.81 2.64
C ARG A 251 11.29 -21.79 1.16
N HIS A 252 12.44 -21.22 0.82
CA HIS A 252 13.06 -21.37 -0.49
C HIS A 252 14.28 -22.26 -0.36
N VAL A 253 14.43 -23.23 -1.25
CA VAL A 253 15.57 -24.14 -1.29
C VAL A 253 16.28 -23.93 -2.61
N THR A 254 17.39 -23.20 -2.58
CA THR A 254 18.25 -22.95 -3.73
C THR A 254 19.35 -23.99 -3.76
N THR A 255 19.52 -24.69 -4.88
CA THR A 255 20.59 -25.66 -5.12
C THR A 255 21.39 -25.24 -6.34
N VAL A 256 22.67 -24.99 -6.13
CA VAL A 256 23.64 -24.69 -7.19
C VAL A 256 24.47 -25.93 -7.44
N ASN A 257 24.36 -26.49 -8.64
CA ASN A 257 25.20 -27.63 -9.02
C ASN A 257 26.60 -27.14 -9.38
N ALA A 258 27.63 -27.85 -8.93
CA ALA A 258 29.02 -27.54 -9.29
C ALA A 258 29.38 -28.04 -10.71
N ARG A 259 28.56 -28.96 -11.25
CA ARG A 259 28.77 -29.59 -12.56
C ARG A 259 27.48 -29.63 -13.37
N PRO A 260 27.57 -29.62 -14.71
CA PRO A 260 26.41 -29.75 -15.56
C PRO A 260 25.82 -31.17 -15.49
N THR A 261 24.49 -31.24 -15.38
CA THR A 261 23.74 -32.51 -15.45
C THR A 261 23.63 -33.03 -16.89
N PHE A 262 23.68 -32.12 -17.86
CA PHE A 262 23.58 -32.42 -19.30
C PHE A 262 24.79 -31.89 -20.06
N SER A 263 25.23 -32.60 -21.09
CA SER A 263 26.44 -32.26 -21.84
C SER A 263 26.29 -31.02 -22.74
N ASP A 264 25.08 -30.52 -22.96
CA ASP A 264 24.73 -29.40 -23.84
C ASP A 264 24.62 -28.06 -23.11
N ARG A 265 24.79 -28.03 -21.78
CA ARG A 265 24.61 -26.82 -20.96
C ARG A 265 25.59 -26.79 -19.79
N GLY A 266 25.75 -25.61 -19.20
CA GLY A 266 26.50 -25.40 -17.97
C GLY A 266 25.77 -25.91 -16.72
N PRO A 267 26.38 -25.75 -15.53
CA PRO A 267 25.74 -26.12 -14.27
C PRO A 267 24.41 -25.38 -14.09
N THR A 268 23.43 -26.10 -13.54
CA THR A 268 22.08 -25.58 -13.31
C THR A 268 21.93 -25.10 -11.88
N THR A 269 21.35 -23.91 -11.72
CA THR A 269 20.84 -23.43 -10.44
C THR A 269 19.33 -23.64 -10.40
N THR A 270 18.83 -24.26 -9.33
CA THR A 270 17.40 -24.49 -9.12
C THR A 270 16.98 -23.88 -7.79
N GLU A 271 15.85 -23.19 -7.75
CA GLU A 271 15.18 -22.78 -6.53
C GLU A 271 13.78 -23.37 -6.46
N THR A 272 13.49 -24.12 -5.39
CA THR A 272 12.15 -24.61 -5.10
C THR A 272 11.55 -23.81 -3.95
N HIS A 273 10.40 -23.19 -4.17
CA HIS A 273 9.62 -22.47 -3.17
C HIS A 273 8.56 -23.41 -2.59
N PHE A 274 8.56 -23.58 -1.26
CA PHE A 274 7.58 -24.37 -0.52
C PHE A 274 6.76 -23.47 0.40
N ASP A 275 5.47 -23.73 0.49
CA ASP A 275 4.60 -23.10 1.47
C ASP A 275 4.87 -23.60 2.90
N LYS A 276 4.12 -23.05 3.87
CA LYS A 276 4.20 -23.41 5.29
C LYS A 276 3.83 -24.87 5.60
N ASP A 277 3.03 -25.50 4.74
CA ASP A 277 2.57 -26.89 4.90
C ASP A 277 3.55 -27.88 4.22
N GLY A 278 4.48 -27.36 3.42
CA GLY A 278 5.54 -28.09 2.74
C GLY A 278 5.20 -28.45 1.31
N ASP A 279 4.09 -27.94 0.76
CA ASP A 279 3.71 -28.12 -0.62
C ASP A 279 4.50 -27.16 -1.52
N GLU A 280 4.86 -27.63 -2.72
CA GLU A 280 5.59 -26.81 -3.69
C GLU A 280 4.69 -25.72 -4.26
N ILE A 281 5.16 -24.47 -4.23
CA ILE A 281 4.53 -23.31 -4.87
C ILE A 281 5.07 -23.15 -6.29
N SER A 282 6.39 -23.24 -6.46
CA SER A 282 7.04 -23.11 -7.76
C SER A 282 8.47 -23.64 -7.72
N GLU A 283 8.93 -24.14 -8.85
CA GLU A 283 10.33 -24.43 -9.09
C GLU A 283 10.87 -23.50 -10.17
N THR A 284 11.96 -22.79 -9.89
CA THR A 284 12.66 -21.98 -10.87
C THR A 284 14.01 -22.61 -11.18
N SER A 285 14.37 -22.71 -12.45
CA SER A 285 15.68 -23.22 -12.87
C SER A 285 16.36 -22.27 -13.86
N SER A 286 17.66 -22.04 -13.69
CA SER A 286 18.47 -21.27 -14.62
C SER A 286 19.71 -22.04 -15.05
N PHE A 287 20.02 -21.97 -16.35
CA PHE A 287 21.23 -22.54 -16.93
C PHE A 287 21.60 -21.81 -18.23
N THR A 288 22.86 -21.97 -18.65
CA THR A 288 23.36 -21.45 -19.93
C THR A 288 23.70 -22.61 -20.84
N PHE A 289 23.20 -22.63 -22.07
CA PHE A 289 23.62 -23.61 -23.07
C PHE A 289 25.10 -23.41 -23.44
N ASN A 290 25.81 -24.49 -23.77
CA ASN A 290 27.19 -24.39 -24.25
C ASN A 290 27.25 -24.33 -25.78
N ASP A 291 28.46 -24.40 -26.35
CA ASP A 291 28.69 -24.35 -27.80
C ASP A 291 28.03 -25.51 -28.59
N PHE A 292 27.53 -26.53 -27.89
CA PHE A 292 26.76 -27.65 -28.47
C PHE A 292 25.25 -27.50 -28.29
N GLY A 293 24.77 -26.33 -27.87
CA GLY A 293 23.34 -26.02 -27.74
C GLY A 293 22.59 -26.23 -29.05
N ASP A 294 21.41 -26.84 -28.96
CA ASP A 294 20.62 -27.21 -30.14
C ASP A 294 20.12 -25.95 -30.90
N HIS A 295 20.09 -26.03 -32.24
CA HIS A 295 19.47 -25.06 -33.16
C HIS A 295 19.32 -23.59 -32.68
N GLY A 296 20.43 -22.85 -32.58
CA GLY A 296 20.41 -21.39 -32.31
C GLY A 296 20.32 -21.01 -30.83
N MET A 297 20.39 -22.00 -29.92
CA MET A 297 20.47 -21.81 -28.47
C MET A 297 21.90 -21.79 -27.96
N GLU A 298 22.90 -21.84 -28.85
CA GLU A 298 24.32 -21.76 -28.49
C GLU A 298 24.55 -20.58 -27.54
N ASN A 299 25.17 -20.79 -26.38
CA ASN A 299 25.44 -19.74 -25.38
C ASN A 299 24.19 -18.94 -24.90
N ALA A 300 22.98 -19.47 -25.09
CA ALA A 300 21.75 -18.83 -24.63
C ALA A 300 21.54 -19.06 -23.12
N ASN A 301 21.11 -18.00 -22.42
CA ASN A 301 20.69 -18.09 -21.02
C ASN A 301 19.20 -18.43 -20.96
N VAL A 302 18.85 -19.42 -20.14
CA VAL A 302 17.46 -19.85 -19.97
C VAL A 302 17.11 -19.83 -18.49
N THR A 303 15.97 -19.20 -18.18
CA THR A 303 15.32 -19.28 -16.87
C THR A 303 13.89 -19.82 -17.08
N THR A 304 13.52 -20.86 -16.34
CA THR A 304 12.17 -21.43 -16.34
C THR A 304 11.56 -21.33 -14.96
N VAL A 305 10.26 -21.04 -14.88
CA VAL A 305 9.45 -21.17 -13.66
C VAL A 305 8.34 -22.17 -13.94
N THR A 306 8.30 -23.25 -13.16
CA THR A 306 7.29 -24.31 -13.23
C THR A 306 6.37 -24.19 -12.03
N PHE A 307 5.06 -24.26 -12.28
CA PHE A 307 4.03 -24.29 -11.25
C PHE A 307 3.42 -25.69 -11.12
N PRO A 308 2.88 -26.07 -9.94
CA PRO A 308 2.27 -27.39 -9.71
C PRO A 308 1.15 -27.78 -10.69
N ASN A 309 0.46 -26.80 -11.26
CA ASN A 309 -0.57 -27.05 -12.26
C ASN A 309 -0.01 -27.38 -13.67
N GLY A 310 1.32 -27.45 -13.81
CA GLY A 310 2.04 -27.69 -15.05
C GLY A 310 2.21 -26.46 -15.94
N THR A 311 1.82 -25.28 -15.47
CA THR A 311 2.12 -24.01 -16.18
C THR A 311 3.61 -23.75 -16.10
N VAL A 312 4.23 -23.41 -17.22
CA VAL A 312 5.66 -23.11 -17.32
C VAL A 312 5.84 -21.74 -17.95
N THR A 313 6.60 -20.88 -17.30
CA THR A 313 7.10 -19.64 -17.89
C THR A 313 8.56 -19.83 -18.28
N THR A 314 8.92 -19.49 -19.52
CA THR A 314 10.29 -19.61 -20.02
C THR A 314 10.80 -18.26 -20.50
N LEU A 315 11.98 -17.88 -20.04
CA LEU A 315 12.70 -16.66 -20.41
C LEU A 315 14.01 -17.08 -21.07
N ILE A 316 14.27 -16.59 -22.29
CA ILE A 316 15.46 -16.98 -23.07
C ILE A 316 16.18 -15.74 -23.59
N GLU A 317 17.44 -15.58 -23.20
CA GLU A 317 18.34 -14.60 -23.80
C GLU A 317 19.27 -15.29 -24.80
N TYR A 318 19.20 -14.86 -26.06
CA TYR A 318 20.11 -15.32 -27.11
C TYR A 318 21.40 -14.48 -27.09
N PRO A 319 22.56 -15.04 -27.49
CA PRO A 319 23.85 -14.32 -27.48
C PRO A 319 23.87 -13.05 -28.33
N GLY A 320 23.02 -12.98 -29.37
CA GLY A 320 22.85 -11.81 -30.22
C GLY A 320 22.06 -10.66 -29.59
N GLY A 321 21.66 -10.79 -28.31
CA GLY A 321 20.81 -9.83 -27.59
C GLY A 321 19.31 -9.95 -27.89
N GLY A 322 18.92 -10.95 -28.70
CA GLY A 322 17.52 -11.33 -28.87
C GLY A 322 16.97 -11.91 -27.58
N ARG A 323 15.69 -11.65 -27.29
CA ARG A 323 15.02 -12.14 -26.09
C ARG A 323 13.65 -12.67 -26.42
N SER A 324 13.22 -13.71 -25.72
CA SER A 324 11.86 -14.22 -25.78
C SER A 324 11.38 -14.64 -24.41
N ALA A 325 10.10 -14.40 -24.15
CA ALA A 325 9.39 -14.87 -22.97
C ALA A 325 8.14 -15.60 -23.43
N THR A 326 7.89 -16.80 -22.89
CA THR A 326 6.72 -17.60 -23.25
C THR A 326 6.04 -18.15 -22.01
N VAL A 327 4.72 -18.26 -22.08
CA VAL A 327 3.90 -18.98 -21.09
C VAL A 327 3.29 -20.19 -21.77
N GLN A 328 3.47 -21.35 -21.16
CA GLN A 328 2.96 -22.63 -21.63
C GLN A 328 2.03 -23.23 -20.58
N VAL A 329 0.80 -23.55 -20.98
CA VAL A 329 -0.19 -24.26 -20.14
C VAL A 329 -0.37 -25.69 -20.67
N PRO A 330 -0.52 -26.71 -19.81
CA PRO A 330 -0.71 -28.09 -20.29
C PRO A 330 -1.87 -28.22 -21.28
N GLY A 331 -1.61 -28.87 -22.42
CA GLY A 331 -2.61 -29.12 -23.46
C GLY A 331 -2.96 -27.91 -24.35
N ARG A 332 -2.22 -26.79 -24.26
CA ARG A 332 -2.40 -25.60 -25.10
C ARG A 332 -1.14 -25.27 -25.90
N PRO A 333 -1.21 -24.52 -27.00
CA PRO A 333 -0.02 -23.93 -27.61
C PRO A 333 0.65 -22.91 -26.66
N PRO A 334 1.98 -22.72 -26.74
CA PRO A 334 2.65 -21.66 -26.00
C PRO A 334 2.12 -20.28 -26.45
N ALA A 335 2.01 -19.35 -25.50
CA ALA A 335 1.73 -17.96 -25.77
C ALA A 335 3.00 -17.13 -25.58
N ASP A 336 3.28 -16.25 -26.54
CA ASP A 336 4.38 -15.29 -26.44
C ASP A 336 3.98 -14.16 -25.48
N VAL A 337 4.90 -13.80 -24.59
CA VAL A 337 4.77 -12.66 -23.70
C VAL A 337 5.44 -11.45 -24.36
N PRO A 338 4.78 -10.28 -24.39
CA PRO A 338 5.37 -9.05 -24.90
C PRO A 338 6.72 -8.72 -24.26
N LEU A 339 7.66 -8.19 -25.05
CA LEU A 339 9.04 -7.94 -24.63
C LEU A 339 9.15 -6.75 -23.65
N GLU A 340 8.09 -5.96 -23.51
CA GLU A 340 7.93 -4.90 -22.51
C GLU A 340 8.07 -5.44 -21.07
N LEU A 341 7.87 -6.75 -20.88
CA LEU A 341 8.22 -7.46 -19.65
C LEU A 341 9.65 -7.13 -19.19
N PHE A 342 10.59 -6.98 -20.13
CA PHE A 342 12.01 -6.80 -19.80
C PHE A 342 12.32 -5.42 -19.27
N ASP A 343 11.46 -4.43 -19.52
CA ASP A 343 11.66 -3.09 -18.98
C ASP A 343 11.06 -2.96 -17.56
N ASN A 344 10.54 -4.06 -17.00
CA ASN A 344 9.90 -4.06 -15.70
C ASN A 344 10.91 -3.82 -14.55
N PRO A 345 10.67 -2.83 -13.66
CA PRO A 345 11.53 -2.55 -12.52
C PRO A 345 11.77 -3.74 -11.58
N ALA A 346 10.80 -4.65 -11.42
CA ALA A 346 10.93 -5.86 -10.59
C ALA A 346 11.96 -6.85 -11.16
N LEU A 347 12.26 -6.78 -12.46
CA LEU A 347 13.29 -7.58 -13.15
C LEU A 347 14.61 -6.80 -13.35
N MET A 348 14.57 -5.47 -13.40
CA MET A 348 15.70 -4.62 -13.82
C MET A 348 16.35 -3.77 -12.72
N THR A 349 15.71 -3.58 -11.56
CA THR A 349 16.19 -2.67 -10.49
C THR A 349 16.48 -3.39 -9.18
N GLY A 350 17.00 -2.68 -8.18
CA GLY A 350 17.45 -3.20 -6.88
C GLY A 350 16.42 -3.98 -6.04
N GLU A 351 15.19 -4.13 -6.52
CA GLU A 351 14.21 -5.14 -6.06
C GLU A 351 14.68 -6.59 -6.32
N ALA A 352 15.72 -6.77 -7.14
CA ALA A 352 16.53 -7.99 -7.33
C ALA A 352 16.86 -8.74 -6.03
N ALA A 353 17.11 -8.02 -4.92
CA ALA A 353 17.41 -8.65 -3.63
C ALA A 353 16.17 -9.34 -3.01
N ILE A 354 14.97 -8.87 -3.32
CA ILE A 354 13.71 -9.47 -2.86
C ILE A 354 13.35 -10.67 -3.74
N THR A 355 13.66 -10.62 -5.03
CA THR A 355 13.32 -11.69 -5.97
C THR A 355 14.41 -12.75 -6.09
N GLY A 356 15.61 -12.55 -5.55
CA GLY A 356 16.73 -13.49 -5.71
C GLY A 356 17.25 -13.59 -7.15
N LEU A 357 16.82 -12.67 -8.00
CA LEU A 357 17.21 -12.56 -9.39
C LEU A 357 18.34 -11.54 -9.48
N GLU A 358 19.54 -11.96 -9.87
CA GLU A 358 20.63 -11.00 -10.00
C GLU A 358 20.42 -10.07 -11.19
N SER A 359 20.53 -8.76 -10.94
CA SER A 359 20.52 -7.75 -11.98
C SER A 359 21.74 -7.93 -12.88
N GLN A 360 21.57 -8.48 -14.09
CA GLN A 360 22.59 -8.39 -15.13
C GLN A 360 22.54 -6.99 -15.75
N ALA A 361 23.61 -6.21 -15.61
CA ALA A 361 23.71 -4.84 -16.11
C ALA A 361 23.33 -4.72 -17.61
N PRO A 362 23.03 -3.50 -18.10
CA PRO A 362 21.67 -2.96 -18.23
C PRO A 362 20.78 -3.62 -19.31
N ARG A 363 21.05 -4.85 -19.80
CA ARG A 363 20.30 -5.47 -20.91
C ARG A 363 20.32 -7.01 -20.90
N GLY A 364 20.06 -7.69 -19.78
CA GLY A 364 19.93 -9.16 -19.76
C GLY A 364 18.68 -9.68 -19.07
N PHE A 365 18.29 -10.94 -19.33
CA PHE A 365 17.33 -11.63 -18.49
C PHE A 365 17.97 -11.96 -17.15
N PRO A 366 17.32 -11.65 -16.02
CA PRO A 366 17.85 -12.07 -14.74
C PRO A 366 17.91 -13.60 -14.64
N MET A 367 19.04 -14.09 -14.14
CA MET A 367 19.25 -15.50 -13.84
C MET A 367 19.26 -15.70 -12.33
N LEU A 368 18.86 -16.90 -11.89
CA LEU A 368 19.23 -17.38 -10.57
C LEU A 368 20.75 -17.48 -10.48
N SER A 369 21.34 -16.85 -9.47
CA SER A 369 22.76 -16.96 -9.17
C SER A 369 23.00 -17.34 -7.72
N ASP A 370 24.18 -17.91 -7.47
CA ASP A 370 24.62 -18.34 -6.15
C ASP A 370 24.73 -17.14 -5.18
N ASP A 371 25.28 -16.03 -5.67
CA ASP A 371 25.44 -14.78 -4.94
C ASP A 371 24.11 -14.18 -4.46
N ALA A 372 23.00 -14.41 -5.17
CA ALA A 372 21.71 -13.85 -4.82
C ALA A 372 21.15 -14.44 -3.51
N ALA A 373 21.22 -15.77 -3.35
CA ALA A 373 20.71 -16.48 -2.18
C ALA A 373 21.62 -16.29 -0.94
N GLU A 374 22.95 -16.26 -1.13
CA GLU A 374 23.91 -16.06 -0.05
C GLU A 374 23.87 -14.64 0.54
N ARG A 375 23.43 -13.64 -0.24
CA ARG A 375 23.29 -12.24 0.21
C ARG A 375 22.00 -11.98 0.99
N VAL A 376 21.09 -12.96 1.08
CA VAL A 376 19.81 -12.80 1.80
C VAL A 376 20.07 -12.75 3.30
N ARG A 377 20.01 -11.53 3.85
CA ARG A 377 20.20 -11.30 5.28
C ARG A 377 18.94 -11.66 6.05
N ILE A 378 19.14 -12.10 7.30
CA ILE A 378 18.06 -12.26 8.26
C ILE A 378 17.34 -10.93 8.45
N GLY A 379 16.01 -10.98 8.44
CA GLY A 379 15.13 -9.81 8.50
C GLY A 379 14.92 -9.11 7.17
N ALA A 380 15.64 -9.48 6.10
CA ALA A 380 15.36 -8.98 4.77
C ALA A 380 14.07 -9.59 4.20
N LYS A 381 13.47 -8.88 3.25
CA LYS A 381 12.38 -9.40 2.42
C LYS A 381 12.96 -10.21 1.28
N TYR A 382 12.41 -11.39 1.04
CA TYR A 382 12.72 -12.24 -0.10
C TYR A 382 11.48 -13.06 -0.46
N GLY A 383 10.98 -12.92 -1.68
CA GLY A 383 9.87 -13.70 -2.24
C GLY A 383 10.27 -14.60 -3.41
N GLY A 384 11.55 -14.59 -3.82
CA GLY A 384 12.08 -15.47 -4.85
C GLY A 384 11.72 -15.07 -6.29
N PRO A 385 12.27 -15.79 -7.28
CA PRO A 385 12.27 -15.40 -8.69
C PRO A 385 10.90 -15.57 -9.34
N ALA A 386 10.14 -16.57 -8.91
CA ALA A 386 8.77 -16.79 -9.37
C ALA A 386 7.86 -15.59 -9.07
N LEU A 387 8.03 -14.96 -7.89
CA LEU A 387 7.29 -13.75 -7.54
C LEU A 387 7.67 -12.58 -8.45
N GLY A 388 8.98 -12.36 -8.69
CA GLY A 388 9.45 -11.31 -9.59
C GLY A 388 8.91 -11.44 -11.01
N ILE A 389 8.93 -12.68 -11.54
CA ILE A 389 8.41 -12.98 -12.88
C ILE A 389 6.88 -12.82 -12.91
N ALA A 390 6.16 -13.28 -11.89
CA ALA A 390 4.71 -13.11 -11.82
C ALA A 390 4.29 -11.63 -11.78
N THR A 391 5.00 -10.78 -11.04
CA THR A 391 4.73 -9.34 -11.01
C THR A 391 5.02 -8.67 -12.33
N ALA A 392 6.12 -9.06 -12.99
CA ALA A 392 6.40 -8.54 -14.32
C ALA A 392 5.30 -8.94 -15.33
N LEU A 393 4.85 -10.19 -15.29
CA LEU A 393 3.75 -10.68 -16.13
C LEU A 393 2.42 -9.97 -15.82
N TRP A 394 2.16 -9.66 -14.55
CA TRP A 394 1.00 -8.86 -14.15
C TRP A 394 1.01 -7.49 -14.82
N ASP A 395 2.13 -6.77 -14.71
CA ASP A 395 2.25 -5.42 -15.26
C ASP A 395 2.04 -5.40 -16.78
N VAL A 396 2.53 -6.44 -17.50
CA VAL A 396 2.27 -6.60 -18.94
C VAL A 396 0.80 -6.89 -19.24
N ALA A 397 0.14 -7.75 -18.46
CA ALA A 397 -1.28 -8.08 -18.66
C ALA A 397 -2.22 -6.89 -18.41
N VAL A 398 -1.85 -5.97 -17.51
CA VAL A 398 -2.66 -4.78 -17.20
C VAL A 398 -2.32 -3.56 -18.06
N ALA A 399 -1.18 -3.55 -18.76
CA ALA A 399 -0.72 -2.39 -19.55
C ALA A 399 -1.70 -1.94 -20.65
N ASP A 400 -2.48 -2.86 -21.23
CA ASP A 400 -3.41 -2.57 -22.36
C ASP A 400 -4.87 -2.98 -22.12
N SER A 401 -5.23 -3.58 -20.97
CA SER A 401 -6.59 -4.07 -20.74
C SER A 401 -7.53 -3.01 -20.15
N GLY A 402 -8.80 -3.03 -20.56
CA GLY A 402 -9.90 -2.19 -20.05
C GLY A 402 -10.21 -2.33 -18.54
N PHE A 403 -9.31 -2.94 -17.78
CA PHE A 403 -9.19 -2.83 -16.33
C PHE A 403 -9.15 -1.37 -15.87
N GLN A 404 -8.62 -0.45 -16.69
CA GLN A 404 -8.70 1.00 -16.50
C GLN A 404 -10.12 1.53 -16.25
N ARG A 405 -11.19 0.89 -16.75
CA ARG A 405 -12.57 1.30 -16.41
C ARG A 405 -13.04 0.79 -15.04
N CYS A 406 -12.49 -0.32 -14.56
CA CYS A 406 -12.79 -0.89 -13.25
C CYS A 406 -12.01 -0.16 -12.14
N VAL A 407 -10.74 0.16 -12.41
CA VAL A 407 -9.87 0.95 -11.52
C VAL A 407 -10.26 2.44 -11.50
N ALA A 408 -10.64 3.04 -12.63
CA ALA A 408 -11.10 4.45 -12.63
C ALA A 408 -12.43 4.69 -11.90
N THR A 409 -13.19 3.64 -11.56
CA THR A 409 -14.36 3.74 -10.66
C THR A 409 -13.96 3.58 -9.18
N ALA A 410 -12.76 3.06 -8.91
CA ALA A 410 -12.19 2.86 -7.58
C ALA A 410 -11.20 3.98 -7.15
N GLU A 411 -10.65 4.75 -8.10
CA GLU A 411 -9.66 5.82 -7.89
C GLU A 411 -10.29 7.17 -7.53
N GLY A 412 -10.92 7.20 -6.36
CA GLY A 412 -11.14 8.45 -5.63
C GLY A 412 -9.90 8.99 -4.93
N VAL A 413 -8.80 8.21 -4.81
CA VAL A 413 -7.43 8.59 -4.35
C VAL A 413 -6.53 7.33 -4.42
N THR A 414 -5.23 7.52 -4.68
CA THR A 414 -4.08 6.58 -4.81
C THR A 414 -3.75 6.04 -6.20
N SER A 415 -2.83 6.75 -6.88
CA SER A 415 -2.19 6.40 -8.14
C SER A 415 -1.24 5.20 -8.01
N LEU A 416 -1.43 4.22 -8.89
CA LEU A 416 -0.49 3.11 -9.10
C LEU A 416 0.78 3.63 -9.80
N THR A 417 1.90 3.65 -9.10
CA THR A 417 3.23 3.71 -9.73
C THR A 417 4.11 2.60 -9.16
N THR A 418 4.63 1.76 -10.07
CA THR A 418 5.82 0.89 -9.97
C THR A 418 6.57 0.90 -8.62
N GLY A 419 6.50 -0.24 -7.91
CA GLY A 419 7.17 -0.49 -6.61
C GLY A 419 6.44 -1.47 -5.69
N ALA A 420 5.50 -2.27 -6.24
CA ALA A 420 4.44 -2.96 -5.48
C ALA A 420 4.92 -4.07 -4.55
N LEU A 421 6.11 -4.65 -4.77
CA LEU A 421 6.61 -5.77 -3.96
C LEU A 421 7.55 -5.35 -2.83
N ALA A 422 8.41 -4.36 -3.06
CA ALA A 422 9.20 -3.76 -1.98
C ALA A 422 8.35 -2.87 -1.06
N GLY A 423 7.19 -2.42 -1.57
CA GLY A 423 6.34 -1.41 -0.96
C GLY A 423 5.40 -1.87 0.15
N LEU A 424 5.20 -3.15 0.45
CA LEU A 424 4.25 -3.53 1.53
C LEU A 424 4.62 -2.96 2.92
N ALA A 425 5.88 -2.56 3.11
CA ALA A 425 6.34 -1.83 4.29
C ALA A 425 6.21 -0.29 4.20
N THR A 426 6.06 0.29 2.99
CA THR A 426 6.18 1.75 2.76
C THR A 426 5.15 2.35 1.79
N SER A 427 4.22 1.58 1.23
CA SER A 427 3.43 2.01 0.08
C SER A 427 2.07 2.58 0.49
N GLU A 428 1.76 3.74 -0.09
CA GLU A 428 0.45 4.41 -0.10
C GLU A 428 -0.57 3.62 -0.97
N MET A 429 -0.52 2.29 -0.94
CA MET A 429 -1.30 1.42 -1.84
C MET A 429 -2.69 1.15 -1.27
N GLY A 430 -3.71 1.33 -2.12
CA GLY A 430 -5.08 1.01 -1.78
C GLY A 430 -5.28 -0.47 -1.44
N PRO A 431 -6.27 -0.82 -0.62
CA PRO A 431 -6.40 -2.14 -0.01
C PRO A 431 -6.62 -3.32 -0.98
N TRP A 432 -6.97 -3.04 -2.24
CA TRP A 432 -7.19 -4.06 -3.29
C TRP A 432 -5.89 -4.64 -3.87
N VAL A 433 -4.77 -3.92 -3.77
CA VAL A 433 -3.49 -4.41 -4.33
C VAL A 433 -2.79 -5.41 -3.41
N ALA A 434 -3.16 -5.43 -2.12
CA ALA A 434 -2.70 -6.46 -1.19
C ALA A 434 -3.08 -7.87 -1.65
N ILE A 435 -4.22 -8.03 -2.35
CA ILE A 435 -4.77 -9.32 -2.78
C ILE A 435 -3.93 -9.96 -3.91
N THR A 436 -3.39 -9.18 -4.85
CA THR A 436 -2.54 -9.74 -5.91
C THR A 436 -1.16 -10.13 -5.39
N ALA A 437 -0.59 -9.39 -4.44
CA ALA A 437 0.62 -9.79 -3.73
C ALA A 437 0.40 -11.05 -2.87
N ALA A 438 -0.78 -11.21 -2.26
CA ALA A 438 -1.18 -12.39 -1.48
C ALA A 438 -1.21 -13.69 -2.30
N ILE A 439 -1.72 -13.59 -3.53
CA ILE A 439 -1.79 -14.73 -4.47
C ILE A 439 -0.39 -15.21 -4.85
N GLY A 440 0.59 -14.30 -4.92
CA GLY A 440 1.98 -14.63 -5.21
C GLY A 440 2.79 -15.11 -4.00
N ALA A 441 2.46 -14.62 -2.79
CA ALA A 441 3.27 -14.84 -1.59
C ALA A 441 2.75 -15.94 -0.65
N SER A 442 1.44 -16.24 -0.65
CA SER A 442 0.84 -17.11 0.39
C SER A 442 -0.23 -18.10 -0.09
N GLU A 443 -0.76 -17.96 -1.31
CA GLU A 443 -1.79 -18.88 -1.82
C GLU A 443 -1.19 -19.87 -2.83
N GLY A 444 -1.38 -21.17 -2.55
CA GLY A 444 -0.63 -22.28 -3.16
C GLY A 444 -0.43 -22.22 -4.68
N GLY A 445 0.72 -22.73 -5.13
CA GLY A 445 1.25 -22.58 -6.50
C GLY A 445 0.31 -22.93 -7.65
N THR A 446 -0.71 -23.75 -7.40
CA THR A 446 -1.78 -24.04 -8.38
C THR A 446 -2.62 -22.80 -8.72
N ALA A 447 -2.95 -21.96 -7.74
CA ALA A 447 -3.74 -20.75 -7.95
C ALA A 447 -2.96 -19.72 -8.78
N LEU A 448 -1.70 -19.49 -8.42
CA LEU A 448 -0.78 -18.61 -9.15
C LEU A 448 -0.57 -19.08 -10.59
N GLY A 449 -0.27 -20.38 -10.78
CA GLY A 449 -0.13 -20.97 -12.11
C GLY A 449 -1.43 -20.87 -12.93
N ASN A 450 -2.60 -21.07 -12.31
CA ASN A 450 -3.89 -20.95 -13.00
C ASN A 450 -4.16 -19.50 -13.43
N TRP A 451 -3.80 -18.53 -12.59
CA TRP A 451 -3.93 -17.11 -12.91
C TRP A 451 -3.04 -16.73 -14.10
N ILE A 452 -1.75 -17.07 -14.08
CA ILE A 452 -0.82 -16.81 -15.20
C ILE A 452 -1.34 -17.50 -16.46
N GLY A 453 -1.70 -18.78 -16.37
CA GLY A 453 -2.16 -19.58 -17.50
C GLY A 453 -3.45 -19.04 -18.12
N ASN A 454 -4.45 -18.65 -17.33
CA ASN A 454 -5.70 -18.10 -17.87
C ASN A 454 -5.53 -16.70 -18.48
N THR A 455 -4.56 -15.92 -17.99
CA THR A 455 -4.30 -14.57 -18.48
C THR A 455 -3.69 -14.58 -19.88
N PHE A 456 -2.65 -15.41 -20.10
CA PHE A 456 -1.93 -15.43 -21.37
C PHE A 456 -2.41 -16.53 -22.33
N CYS A 457 -3.03 -17.58 -21.81
CA CYS A 457 -3.67 -18.63 -22.59
C CYS A 457 -5.14 -18.75 -22.18
N PRO A 458 -6.02 -17.78 -22.51
CA PRO A 458 -7.44 -17.83 -22.15
C PRO A 458 -8.14 -19.07 -22.72
N ARG A 459 -9.20 -19.51 -22.04
CA ARG A 459 -10.04 -20.68 -22.42
C ARG A 459 -10.77 -20.51 -23.73
#